data_AF-A0A178Z548-F1
#
_entry.id   AF-A0A178Z548-F1
#
_cell.length_a   1.000
_cell.length_b   1.000
_cell.length_c   1.000
_cell.angle_alpha   90.00
_cell.angle_beta   90.00
_cell.angle_gamma   90.00
#
_symmetry.space_group_name_H-M   'P 1'
#
loop_
_entity.id
_entity.type
_entity.pdbx_description
1 polymer ?
#
loop_
_entity_poly.entity_id
_entity_poly.type
_entity_poly.pdbx_seq_one_letter_code
_entity_poly.pdbx_strand_id
1 'polypeptide(L)'
;MAEEARIEGAIREVRRIADTNPSAPESWEQRLHIARTAIATLESTGFVQMPNRNTDRTFVIASLQSLAYHDAEGAGVPDIAEWCVNQWLLLLQRNAEDLSALRGLGQAWLARSQSVLARIHRTEGSSSSGSSGRPQSLSERLSYTTAEESRDAERATAEADARAHTADYVEARGMLIPAVDYFSRAVDVAERDGQLAGELLSEAAEANMSLGNVSYSHQNEQYFHRAIRYLRRATQIPGFRLSAYLQSYLDDFVLEARLEQAAMLKKVVDAIKDLVQDCNFDCNDSGIALQAMDNSHVALVSMMLKAEMFSPYRCDRNIALGINLNSLTKVIRAAQNEDILTIKAEDSPDVVNLVFESSDTDRISEYDIKLMDIDQEHLGIPDTEYSATIEMPSAEFQRICRDLIAMSESVSIEASKDGVRFSCQGDIGSGSVTIRQNSSVDKPDQEVKIALSEPVSLTFSLKYLVNFCKASSLSTKVKLCLSQEVPLLVEYTLSGSSYLRFYLAPKIGDDE
;
A
#
# COMPACT_ATOMS: atom_id res chain seq x y z
N MET A 1 33.70 -49.06 15.87
CA MET A 1 33.66 -48.33 17.15
C MET A 1 34.44 -47.01 17.09
N ALA A 2 35.76 -46.98 16.85
CA ALA A 2 36.53 -45.72 16.84
C ALA A 2 36.22 -44.77 15.65
N GLU A 3 35.77 -45.30 14.51
CA GLU A 3 35.37 -44.50 13.34
C GLU A 3 33.96 -43.94 13.49
N GLU A 4 33.04 -44.74 14.00
CA GLU A 4 31.66 -44.33 14.30
C GLU A 4 31.59 -43.23 15.36
N ALA A 5 32.41 -43.31 16.41
CA ALA A 5 32.52 -42.24 17.41
C ALA A 5 33.05 -40.92 16.82
N ARG A 6 33.91 -40.98 15.78
CA ARG A 6 34.42 -39.79 15.08
C ARG A 6 33.34 -39.16 14.20
N ILE A 7 32.54 -39.96 13.51
CA ILE A 7 31.40 -39.50 12.72
C ILE A 7 30.35 -38.83 13.62
N GLU A 8 29.98 -39.46 14.73
CA GLU A 8 29.01 -38.90 15.68
C GLU A 8 29.51 -37.63 16.37
N GLY A 9 30.82 -37.56 16.65
CA GLY A 9 31.48 -36.34 17.12
C GLY A 9 31.35 -35.21 16.10
N ALA A 10 31.66 -35.45 14.83
CA ALA A 10 31.55 -34.45 13.77
C ALA A 10 30.10 -33.98 13.56
N ILE A 11 29.11 -34.89 13.55
CA ILE A 11 27.69 -34.53 13.43
C ILE A 11 27.25 -33.66 14.62
N ARG A 12 27.71 -33.96 15.84
CA ARG A 12 27.40 -33.18 17.03
C ARG A 12 27.96 -31.76 16.92
N GLU A 13 29.18 -31.60 16.43
CA GLU A 13 29.76 -30.28 16.19
C GLU A 13 28.99 -29.50 15.12
N VAL A 14 28.55 -30.16 14.04
CA VAL A 14 27.71 -29.52 13.02
C VAL A 14 26.36 -29.06 13.60
N ARG A 15 25.70 -29.89 14.43
CA ARG A 15 24.47 -29.49 15.15
C ARG A 15 24.72 -28.26 16.03
N ARG A 16 25.85 -28.25 16.73
CA ARG A 16 26.24 -27.19 17.65
C ARG A 16 26.44 -25.83 16.97
N ILE A 17 27.02 -25.82 15.76
CA ILE A 17 27.21 -24.58 14.98
C ILE A 17 25.96 -24.18 14.17
N ALA A 18 25.04 -25.10 13.95
CA ALA A 18 23.77 -24.86 13.27
C ALA A 18 22.73 -24.16 14.17
N ASP A 19 22.82 -24.32 15.49
CA ASP A 19 21.92 -23.66 16.44
C ASP A 19 22.11 -22.12 16.39
N THR A 20 21.09 -21.42 15.90
CA THR A 20 21.03 -19.95 15.71
C THR A 20 20.71 -19.18 17.00
N ASN A 21 21.01 -19.76 18.17
CA ASN A 21 20.70 -19.13 19.45
C ASN A 21 21.55 -17.84 19.61
N PRO A 22 20.95 -16.65 19.82
CA PRO A 22 21.67 -15.37 19.98
C PRO A 22 22.63 -15.31 21.19
N SER A 23 22.62 -16.35 22.02
CA SER A 23 23.53 -16.56 23.16
C SER A 23 24.72 -17.49 22.86
N ALA A 24 24.87 -17.95 21.61
CA ALA A 24 25.98 -18.82 21.22
C ALA A 24 27.34 -18.06 21.34
N PRO A 25 28.30 -18.58 22.11
CA PRO A 25 29.53 -17.86 22.46
C PRO A 25 30.58 -17.79 21.35
N GLU A 26 30.31 -18.34 20.17
CA GLU A 26 31.30 -18.55 19.11
C GLU A 26 31.26 -17.49 18.03
N SER A 27 32.44 -16.96 17.71
CA SER A 27 32.60 -16.03 16.59
C SER A 27 32.37 -16.74 15.24
N TRP A 28 32.00 -15.97 14.23
CA TRP A 28 31.80 -16.46 12.86
C TRP A 28 32.98 -17.29 12.35
N GLU A 29 34.20 -16.83 12.56
CA GLU A 29 35.43 -17.51 12.16
C GLU A 29 35.61 -18.87 12.86
N GLN A 30 35.22 -18.96 14.14
CA GLN A 30 35.26 -20.22 14.88
C GLN A 30 34.28 -21.23 14.29
N ARG A 31 33.06 -20.81 13.94
CA ARG A 31 32.07 -21.68 13.29
C ARG A 31 32.58 -22.22 11.96
N LEU A 32 33.26 -21.40 11.16
CA LEU A 32 33.88 -21.84 9.90
C LEU A 32 35.03 -22.82 10.12
N HIS A 33 35.85 -22.62 11.16
CA HIS A 33 36.90 -23.57 11.51
C HIS A 33 36.31 -24.94 11.88
N ILE A 34 35.29 -24.95 12.74
CA ILE A 34 34.59 -26.18 13.16
C ILE A 34 33.96 -26.89 11.96
N ALA A 35 33.30 -26.13 11.06
CA ALA A 35 32.73 -26.67 9.83
C ALA A 35 33.78 -27.37 8.95
N ARG A 36 34.94 -26.74 8.72
CA ARG A 36 36.04 -27.33 7.93
C ARG A 36 36.62 -28.59 8.58
N THR A 37 36.79 -28.58 9.91
CA THR A 37 37.26 -29.77 10.64
C THR A 37 36.25 -30.91 10.57
N ALA A 38 34.95 -30.60 10.66
CA ALA A 38 33.90 -31.59 10.49
C ALA A 38 33.90 -32.17 9.07
N ILE A 39 34.02 -31.34 8.02
CA ILE A 39 34.13 -31.78 6.63
C ILE A 39 35.30 -32.75 6.45
N ALA A 40 36.50 -32.36 6.87
CA ALA A 40 37.70 -33.20 6.74
C ALA A 40 37.54 -34.55 7.47
N THR A 41 36.89 -34.55 8.64
CA THR A 41 36.60 -35.78 9.40
C THR A 41 35.62 -36.67 8.66
N LEU A 42 34.54 -36.11 8.10
CA LEU A 42 33.50 -36.85 7.38
C LEU A 42 34.01 -37.42 6.03
N GLU A 43 34.91 -36.71 5.35
CA GLU A 43 35.57 -37.20 4.13
C GLU A 43 36.51 -38.36 4.44
N SER A 44 37.34 -38.23 5.48
CA SER A 44 38.33 -39.26 5.85
C SER A 44 37.70 -40.58 6.31
N THR A 45 36.45 -40.54 6.78
CA THR A 45 35.70 -41.69 7.29
C THR A 45 34.75 -42.30 6.26
N GLY A 46 34.70 -41.75 5.05
CA GLY A 46 33.78 -42.23 4.00
C GLY A 46 32.30 -42.10 4.36
N PHE A 47 31.94 -41.25 5.33
CA PHE A 47 30.57 -41.06 5.82
C PHE A 47 29.57 -40.82 4.68
N VAL A 48 29.98 -40.02 3.70
CA VAL A 48 29.23 -39.70 2.48
C VAL A 48 28.76 -40.96 1.74
N GLN A 49 29.59 -42.00 1.73
CA GLN A 49 29.35 -43.21 0.95
C GLN A 49 28.44 -44.22 1.68
N MET A 50 28.23 -44.06 2.99
CA MET A 50 27.46 -45.01 3.81
C MET A 50 25.95 -44.98 3.47
N PRO A 51 25.32 -46.14 3.20
CA PRO A 51 23.92 -46.21 2.77
C PRO A 51 22.89 -46.04 3.90
N ASN A 52 23.25 -46.27 5.17
CA ASN A 52 22.29 -46.34 6.29
C ASN A 52 22.13 -45.03 7.08
N ARG A 53 22.72 -43.91 6.64
CA ARG A 53 22.71 -42.61 7.37
C ARG A 53 22.23 -41.44 6.50
N ASN A 54 21.19 -41.65 5.69
CA ASN A 54 20.69 -40.63 4.75
C ASN A 54 20.18 -39.36 5.46
N THR A 55 19.44 -39.51 6.57
CA THR A 55 18.91 -38.38 7.35
C THR A 55 20.01 -37.50 7.94
N ASP A 56 21.03 -38.12 8.55
CA ASP A 56 22.19 -37.41 9.09
C ASP A 56 22.99 -36.71 7.97
N ARG A 57 23.14 -37.36 6.81
CA ARG A 57 23.82 -36.77 5.65
C ARG A 57 23.09 -35.52 5.15
N THR A 58 21.78 -35.62 4.93
CA THR A 58 20.96 -34.48 4.52
C THR A 58 21.06 -33.33 5.52
N PHE A 59 20.97 -33.63 6.83
CA PHE A 59 21.08 -32.63 7.88
C PHE A 59 22.44 -31.92 7.87
N VAL A 60 23.54 -32.67 7.77
CA VAL A 60 24.90 -32.10 7.77
C VAL A 60 25.09 -31.19 6.56
N ILE A 61 24.71 -31.65 5.37
CA ILE A 61 24.90 -30.86 4.14
C ILE A 61 24.04 -29.58 4.20
N ALA A 62 22.77 -29.69 4.61
CA ALA A 62 21.87 -28.53 4.71
C ALA A 62 22.37 -27.50 5.74
N SER A 63 22.86 -27.96 6.90
CA SER A 63 23.39 -27.09 7.95
C SER A 63 24.65 -26.35 7.50
N LEU A 64 25.58 -27.07 6.86
CA LEU A 64 26.80 -26.49 6.32
C LEU A 64 26.54 -25.54 5.15
N GLN A 65 25.52 -25.82 4.33
CA GLN A 65 25.09 -24.92 3.26
C GLN A 65 24.48 -23.63 3.80
N SER A 66 23.61 -23.71 4.79
CA SER A 66 23.05 -22.51 5.46
C SER A 66 24.16 -21.66 6.10
N LEU A 67 25.18 -22.31 6.68
CA LEU A 67 26.37 -21.62 7.15
C LEU A 67 27.13 -20.98 5.98
N ALA A 68 27.39 -21.71 4.89
CA ALA A 68 28.15 -21.16 3.75
C ALA A 68 27.54 -19.89 3.16
N TYR A 69 26.21 -19.70 3.29
CA TYR A 69 25.47 -18.53 2.81
C TYR A 69 24.85 -17.69 3.94
N HIS A 70 25.57 -17.51 5.05
CA HIS A 70 25.07 -16.76 6.21
C HIS A 70 24.75 -15.27 5.92
N ASP A 71 25.47 -14.67 4.98
CA ASP A 71 25.21 -13.30 4.50
C ASP A 71 24.62 -13.36 3.09
N ALA A 72 23.44 -12.76 2.91
CA ALA A 72 22.72 -12.74 1.64
C ALA A 72 23.43 -11.86 0.58
N GLU A 73 24.23 -10.87 0.99
CA GLU A 73 24.93 -9.96 0.06
C GLU A 73 26.36 -10.41 -0.25
N GLY A 74 26.92 -11.33 0.56
CA GLY A 74 28.25 -11.89 0.38
C GLY A 74 28.30 -12.99 -0.70
N ALA A 75 29.49 -13.26 -1.23
CA ALA A 75 29.72 -14.37 -2.17
C ALA A 75 29.67 -15.78 -1.52
N GLY A 76 29.33 -15.84 -0.23
CA GLY A 76 29.40 -17.04 0.61
C GLY A 76 30.82 -17.52 0.90
N VAL A 77 30.92 -18.68 1.54
CA VAL A 77 32.19 -19.38 1.82
C VAL A 77 32.40 -20.47 0.77
N PRO A 78 33.26 -20.24 -0.25
CA PRO A 78 33.26 -21.03 -1.49
C PRO A 78 33.68 -22.49 -1.28
N ASP A 79 34.64 -22.75 -0.41
CA ASP A 79 35.12 -24.11 -0.13
C ASP A 79 34.04 -24.99 0.51
N ILE A 80 33.27 -24.45 1.46
CA ILE A 80 32.17 -25.15 2.11
C ILE A 80 30.98 -25.30 1.15
N ALA A 81 30.66 -24.27 0.38
CA ALA A 81 29.58 -24.27 -0.60
C ALA A 81 29.82 -25.31 -1.71
N GLU A 82 31.02 -25.34 -2.29
CA GLU A 82 31.40 -26.32 -3.33
C GLU A 82 31.31 -27.74 -2.79
N TRP A 83 31.79 -27.96 -1.57
CA TRP A 83 31.64 -29.24 -0.90
C TRP A 83 30.16 -29.67 -0.80
N CYS A 84 29.28 -28.78 -0.32
CA CYS A 84 27.85 -29.09 -0.16
C CYS A 84 27.18 -29.44 -1.49
N VAL A 85 27.44 -28.66 -2.55
CA VAL A 85 26.89 -28.94 -3.90
C VAL A 85 27.35 -30.29 -4.41
N ASN A 86 28.64 -30.62 -4.25
CA ASN A 86 29.16 -31.93 -4.65
C ASN A 86 28.48 -33.07 -3.87
N GLN A 87 28.21 -32.89 -2.58
CA GLN A 87 27.49 -33.89 -1.78
C GLN A 87 26.05 -34.09 -2.24
N TRP A 88 25.33 -33.01 -2.57
CA TRP A 88 23.98 -33.12 -3.13
C TRP A 88 23.95 -33.79 -4.50
N LEU A 89 24.94 -33.51 -5.37
CA LEU A 89 25.05 -34.17 -6.67
C LEU A 89 25.32 -35.67 -6.54
N LEU A 90 26.16 -36.07 -5.58
CA LEU A 90 26.40 -37.50 -5.28
C LEU A 90 25.14 -38.20 -4.78
N LEU A 91 24.31 -37.50 -4.00
CA LEU A 91 23.00 -37.97 -3.58
C LEU A 91 22.06 -38.18 -4.78
N LEU A 92 22.00 -37.20 -5.67
CA LEU A 92 21.16 -37.24 -6.86
C LEU A 92 21.60 -38.32 -7.87
N GLN A 93 22.91 -38.59 -7.97
CA GLN A 93 23.44 -39.70 -8.78
C GLN A 93 22.99 -41.08 -8.27
N ARG A 94 22.79 -41.23 -6.95
CA ARG A 94 22.30 -42.47 -6.34
C ARG A 94 20.78 -42.61 -6.47
N ASN A 95 20.06 -41.51 -6.31
CA ASN A 95 18.62 -41.44 -6.47
C ASN A 95 18.23 -40.14 -7.17
N ALA A 96 17.80 -40.25 -8.43
CA ALA A 96 17.47 -39.09 -9.27
C ALA A 96 16.23 -38.31 -8.81
N GLU A 97 15.39 -38.92 -7.96
CA GLU A 97 14.17 -38.35 -7.39
C GLU A 97 14.34 -38.09 -5.87
N ASP A 98 15.57 -37.93 -5.35
CA ASP A 98 15.76 -37.58 -3.93
C ASP A 98 15.30 -36.14 -3.64
N LEU A 99 14.18 -36.00 -2.93
CA LEU A 99 13.55 -34.72 -2.62
C LEU A 99 14.48 -33.76 -1.87
N SER A 100 15.26 -34.29 -0.91
CA SER A 100 16.16 -33.46 -0.10
C SER A 100 17.32 -32.91 -0.93
N ALA A 101 17.87 -33.73 -1.82
CA ALA A 101 18.93 -33.31 -2.73
C ALA A 101 18.43 -32.29 -3.78
N LEU A 102 17.23 -32.48 -4.33
CA LEU A 102 16.62 -31.54 -5.27
C LEU A 102 16.37 -30.17 -4.60
N ARG A 103 15.73 -30.14 -3.42
CA ARG A 103 15.51 -28.90 -2.65
C ARG A 103 16.83 -28.24 -2.27
N GLY A 104 17.80 -29.01 -1.77
CA GLY A 104 19.11 -28.52 -1.36
C GLY A 104 19.90 -27.87 -2.50
N LEU A 105 19.90 -28.48 -3.70
CA LEU A 105 20.51 -27.90 -4.91
C LEU A 105 19.79 -26.62 -5.35
N GLY A 106 18.46 -26.60 -5.33
CA GLY A 106 17.66 -25.41 -5.61
C GLY A 106 18.05 -24.23 -4.71
N GLN A 107 18.12 -24.47 -3.39
CA GLN A 107 18.54 -23.48 -2.40
C GLN A 107 19.98 -23.00 -2.62
N ALA A 108 20.91 -23.90 -2.97
CA ALA A 108 22.30 -23.53 -3.23
C ALA A 108 22.43 -22.59 -4.44
N TRP A 109 21.73 -22.91 -5.54
CA TRP A 109 21.72 -22.07 -6.73
C TRP A 109 21.02 -20.73 -6.49
N LEU A 110 19.90 -20.72 -5.75
CA LEU A 110 19.21 -19.50 -5.36
C LEU A 110 20.10 -18.60 -4.48
N ALA A 111 20.77 -19.16 -3.47
CA ALA A 111 21.67 -18.43 -2.59
C ALA A 111 22.86 -17.81 -3.35
N ARG A 112 23.45 -18.54 -4.30
CA ARG A 112 24.55 -18.02 -5.15
C ARG A 112 24.12 -16.81 -5.97
N SER A 113 22.87 -16.79 -6.43
CA SER A 113 22.34 -15.68 -7.24
C SER A 113 22.16 -14.38 -6.45
N GLN A 114 22.00 -14.43 -5.11
CA GLN A 114 21.69 -13.26 -4.28
C GLN A 114 22.73 -12.15 -4.39
N SER A 115 24.02 -12.49 -4.41
CA SER A 115 25.11 -11.51 -4.57
C SER A 115 25.04 -10.74 -5.89
N VAL A 116 24.63 -11.41 -6.98
CA VAL A 116 24.47 -10.81 -8.31
C VAL A 116 23.18 -10.00 -8.38
N LEU A 117 22.09 -10.48 -7.80
CA LEU A 117 20.83 -9.74 -7.68
C LEU A 117 21.02 -8.44 -6.87
N ALA A 118 21.77 -8.48 -5.77
CA ALA A 118 22.13 -7.30 -4.99
C ALA A 118 22.99 -6.31 -5.78
N ARG A 119 23.84 -6.80 -6.70
CA ARG A 119 24.60 -5.94 -7.63
C ARG A 119 23.67 -5.24 -8.62
N ILE A 120 22.74 -5.98 -9.23
CA ILE A 120 21.70 -5.45 -10.13
C ILE A 120 20.86 -4.38 -9.42
N HIS A 121 20.38 -4.65 -8.21
CA HIS A 121 19.60 -3.67 -7.44
C HIS A 121 20.37 -2.40 -7.11
N ARG A 122 21.69 -2.48 -6.87
CA ARG A 122 22.53 -1.29 -6.62
C ARG A 122 22.74 -0.45 -7.88
N THR A 123 22.96 -1.06 -9.03
CA THR A 123 23.06 -0.34 -10.31
C THR A 123 21.73 0.32 -10.69
N GLU A 124 20.60 -0.36 -10.44
CA GLU A 124 19.27 0.19 -10.70
C GLU A 124 18.87 1.29 -9.71
N GLY A 125 19.15 1.13 -8.43
CA GLY A 125 18.85 2.15 -7.41
C GLY A 125 19.66 3.45 -7.56
N SER A 126 20.78 3.41 -8.30
CA SER A 126 21.58 4.60 -8.63
C SER A 126 21.12 5.34 -9.89
N SER A 127 20.19 4.74 -10.64
CA SER A 127 19.53 5.33 -11.80
C SER A 127 18.12 5.73 -11.40
N SER A 128 17.86 7.03 -11.26
CA SER A 128 16.56 7.56 -10.85
C SER A 128 15.45 7.26 -11.86
N SER A 129 14.76 6.13 -11.68
CA SER A 129 13.38 5.85 -12.12
C SER A 129 12.91 4.55 -11.46
N GLY A 130 12.16 4.69 -10.36
CA GLY A 130 11.61 3.57 -9.62
C GLY A 130 10.58 2.81 -10.45
N SER A 131 10.95 1.62 -10.91
CA SER A 131 10.00 0.57 -11.27
C SER A 131 10.29 -0.60 -10.35
N SER A 132 9.49 -0.69 -9.28
CA SER A 132 9.40 -1.87 -8.43
C SER A 132 9.15 -3.11 -9.28
N GLY A 133 9.96 -4.17 -9.08
CA GLY A 133 9.90 -5.46 -9.79
C GLY A 133 8.62 -6.27 -9.59
N ARG A 134 7.46 -5.69 -9.89
CA ARG A 134 6.20 -6.39 -10.14
C ARG A 134 6.06 -6.45 -11.66
N PRO A 135 5.83 -7.62 -12.28
CA PRO A 135 5.40 -7.65 -13.67
C PRO A 135 4.11 -6.81 -13.79
N GLN A 136 3.98 -6.03 -14.86
CA GLN A 136 2.68 -5.53 -15.27
C GLN A 136 1.73 -6.73 -15.32
N SER A 137 0.59 -6.61 -14.62
CA SER A 137 -0.33 -7.70 -14.40
C SER A 137 -0.94 -8.17 -15.73
N LEU A 138 -1.34 -9.43 -15.74
CA LEU A 138 -1.71 -10.23 -16.91
C LEU A 138 -3.07 -9.91 -17.55
N SER A 139 -3.54 -8.67 -17.44
CA SER A 139 -4.80 -8.20 -18.03
C SER A 139 -4.62 -7.17 -19.15
N GLU A 140 -3.39 -6.77 -19.51
CA GLU A 140 -3.17 -5.85 -20.63
C GLU A 140 -3.27 -6.55 -22.00
N ARG A 141 -4.49 -6.89 -22.43
CA ARG A 141 -4.84 -6.90 -23.86
C ARG A 141 -6.27 -6.42 -24.06
N LEU A 142 -6.38 -5.23 -24.68
CA LEU A 142 -7.55 -4.54 -25.30
C LEU A 142 -8.20 -3.48 -24.38
N SER A 143 -8.44 -2.20 -24.73
CA SER A 143 -8.30 -1.43 -25.99
C SER A 143 -8.54 0.09 -25.79
N TYR A 144 -7.64 0.94 -26.33
CA TYR A 144 -7.69 2.39 -26.70
C TYR A 144 -8.11 3.42 -25.63
N THR A 145 -7.32 4.44 -25.25
CA THR A 145 -6.46 5.41 -26.00
C THR A 145 -5.26 5.84 -25.12
N THR A 146 -3.98 5.82 -25.53
CA THR A 146 -3.31 6.85 -26.36
C THR A 146 -2.09 6.28 -27.11
N ALA A 147 -1.75 6.83 -28.28
CA ALA A 147 -0.56 6.39 -29.04
C ALA A 147 0.78 6.70 -28.35
N GLU A 148 0.76 7.49 -27.28
CA GLU A 148 1.93 7.84 -26.47
C GLU A 148 2.19 6.77 -25.40
N GLU A 149 1.17 6.31 -24.67
CA GLU A 149 1.33 5.21 -23.70
C GLU A 149 1.78 3.90 -24.36
N SER A 150 1.28 3.59 -25.56
CA SER A 150 1.76 2.42 -26.31
C SER A 150 3.23 2.54 -26.71
N ARG A 151 3.70 3.76 -27.03
CA ARG A 151 5.11 4.00 -27.39
C ARG A 151 6.00 3.98 -26.16
N ASP A 152 5.51 4.48 -25.03
CA ASP A 152 6.24 4.47 -23.76
C ASP A 152 6.31 3.05 -23.18
N ALA A 153 5.26 2.24 -23.31
CA ALA A 153 5.27 0.82 -22.97
C ALA A 153 6.23 0.03 -23.89
N GLU A 154 6.22 0.29 -25.20
CA GLU A 154 7.18 -0.30 -26.15
C GLU A 154 8.62 0.10 -25.81
N ARG A 155 8.84 1.36 -25.42
CA ARG A 155 10.16 1.86 -25.01
C ARG A 155 10.62 1.25 -23.69
N ALA A 156 9.75 1.16 -22.69
CA ALA A 156 10.05 0.51 -21.41
C ALA A 156 10.37 -0.98 -21.60
N THR A 157 9.66 -1.66 -22.50
CA THR A 157 9.92 -3.05 -22.88
C THR A 157 11.28 -3.19 -23.56
N ALA A 158 11.61 -2.30 -24.50
CA ALA A 158 12.91 -2.29 -25.19
C ALA A 158 14.07 -1.99 -24.23
N GLU A 159 13.88 -1.10 -23.26
CA GLU A 159 14.86 -0.78 -22.22
C GLU A 159 15.04 -1.94 -21.22
N ALA A 160 13.96 -2.65 -20.87
CA ALA A 160 14.03 -3.88 -20.07
C ALA A 160 14.78 -5.00 -20.80
N ASP A 161 14.51 -5.22 -22.09
CA ASP A 161 15.21 -6.22 -22.89
C ASP A 161 16.69 -5.85 -23.12
N ALA A 162 17.02 -4.56 -23.27
CA ALA A 162 18.40 -4.09 -23.32
C ALA A 162 19.15 -4.38 -22.00
N ARG A 163 18.50 -4.19 -20.84
CA ARG A 163 19.07 -4.55 -19.52
C ARG A 163 19.30 -6.05 -19.39
N ALA A 164 18.38 -6.88 -19.90
CA ALA A 164 18.53 -8.33 -19.88
C ALA A 164 19.79 -8.81 -20.63
N HIS A 165 20.36 -8.04 -21.56
CA HIS A 165 21.60 -8.36 -22.26
C HIS A 165 22.89 -8.03 -21.48
N THR A 166 22.81 -7.39 -20.32
CA THR A 166 23.98 -7.04 -19.52
C THR A 166 24.63 -8.28 -18.87
N ALA A 167 25.93 -8.19 -18.57
CA ALA A 167 26.69 -9.30 -17.99
C ALA A 167 26.09 -9.80 -16.67
N ASP A 168 25.62 -8.89 -15.82
CA ASP A 168 25.03 -9.22 -14.52
C ASP A 168 23.70 -9.99 -14.67
N TYR A 169 22.85 -9.59 -15.61
CA TYR A 169 21.59 -10.28 -15.91
C TYR A 169 21.81 -11.65 -16.55
N VAL A 170 22.84 -11.80 -17.38
CA VAL A 170 23.23 -13.11 -17.94
C VAL A 170 23.76 -14.03 -16.84
N GLU A 171 24.61 -13.50 -15.94
CA GLU A 171 25.14 -14.25 -14.80
C GLU A 171 24.02 -14.70 -13.84
N ALA A 172 23.12 -13.78 -13.47
CA ALA A 172 21.98 -14.09 -12.61
C ALA A 172 21.09 -15.20 -13.19
N ARG A 173 20.76 -15.13 -14.49
CA ARG A 173 19.99 -16.18 -15.17
C ARG A 173 20.73 -17.51 -15.21
N GLY A 174 22.04 -17.50 -15.43
CA GLY A 174 22.88 -18.69 -15.41
C GLY A 174 22.81 -19.44 -14.08
N MET A 175 22.57 -18.73 -12.97
CA MET A 175 22.39 -19.32 -11.64
C MET A 175 20.92 -19.66 -11.32
N LEU A 176 19.97 -18.82 -11.75
CA LEU A 176 18.54 -18.97 -11.43
C LEU A 176 17.82 -20.04 -12.26
N ILE A 177 18.23 -20.27 -13.51
CA ILE A 177 17.65 -21.34 -14.35
C ILE A 177 17.81 -22.72 -13.69
N PRO A 178 19.03 -23.13 -13.26
CA PRO A 178 19.20 -24.35 -12.49
C PRO A 178 18.37 -24.38 -11.20
N ALA A 179 18.29 -23.27 -10.47
CA ALA A 179 17.49 -23.19 -9.23
C ALA A 179 16.02 -23.54 -9.50
N VAL A 180 15.41 -22.90 -10.50
CA VAL A 180 14.02 -23.14 -10.88
C VAL A 180 13.79 -24.57 -11.37
N ASP A 181 14.72 -25.16 -12.13
CA ASP A 181 14.62 -26.55 -12.59
C ASP A 181 14.63 -27.54 -11.41
N TYR A 182 15.58 -27.40 -10.48
CA TYR A 182 15.68 -28.24 -9.29
C TYR A 182 14.44 -28.12 -8.39
N PHE A 183 13.96 -26.90 -8.16
CA PHE A 183 12.73 -26.70 -7.37
C PHE A 183 11.49 -27.26 -8.08
N SER A 184 11.38 -27.13 -9.41
CA SER A 184 10.27 -27.69 -10.16
C SER A 184 10.22 -29.21 -10.01
N ARG A 185 11.37 -29.88 -10.18
CA ARG A 185 11.49 -31.33 -9.97
C ARG A 185 11.21 -31.74 -8.52
N ALA A 186 11.66 -30.95 -7.55
CA ALA A 186 11.37 -31.19 -6.13
C ALA A 186 9.87 -31.12 -5.83
N VAL A 187 9.16 -30.12 -6.39
CA VAL A 187 7.71 -29.99 -6.24
C VAL A 187 6.99 -31.18 -6.87
N ASP A 188 7.38 -31.59 -8.07
CA ASP A 188 6.76 -32.74 -8.76
C ASP A 188 6.93 -34.05 -7.98
N VAL A 189 8.12 -34.29 -7.42
CA VAL A 189 8.39 -35.47 -6.57
C VAL A 189 7.58 -35.39 -5.27
N ALA A 190 7.62 -34.25 -4.57
CA ALA A 190 6.89 -34.06 -3.32
C ALA A 190 5.37 -34.21 -3.50
N GLU A 191 4.83 -33.77 -4.64
CA GLU A 191 3.42 -33.91 -4.98
C GLU A 191 3.05 -35.38 -5.25
N ARG A 192 3.89 -36.13 -5.96
CA ARG A 192 3.68 -37.57 -6.20
C ARG A 192 3.72 -38.38 -4.90
N ASP A 193 4.60 -38.00 -3.98
CA ASP A 193 4.81 -38.71 -2.71
C ASP A 193 3.89 -38.23 -1.58
N GLY A 194 3.06 -37.20 -1.81
CA GLY A 194 2.18 -36.61 -0.81
C GLY A 194 2.92 -35.89 0.32
N GLN A 195 4.17 -35.47 0.09
CA GLN A 195 5.04 -34.78 1.04
C GLN A 195 5.18 -33.28 0.72
N LEU A 196 4.17 -32.69 0.06
CA LEU A 196 4.20 -31.29 -0.33
C LEU A 196 4.22 -30.38 0.91
N ALA A 197 5.29 -29.59 1.05
CA ALA A 197 5.49 -28.66 2.14
C ALA A 197 5.32 -27.21 1.66
N GLY A 198 4.74 -26.35 2.50
CA GLY A 198 4.58 -24.93 2.20
C GLY A 198 5.91 -24.23 1.96
N GLU A 199 6.94 -24.59 2.73
CA GLU A 199 8.30 -24.05 2.58
C GLU A 199 8.90 -24.31 1.19
N LEU A 200 8.69 -25.51 0.64
CA LEU A 200 9.17 -25.87 -0.68
C LEU A 200 8.48 -25.02 -1.76
N LEU A 201 7.17 -24.79 -1.60
CA LEU A 201 6.40 -23.95 -2.52
C LEU A 201 6.79 -22.48 -2.43
N SER A 202 7.08 -21.95 -1.24
CA SER A 202 7.58 -20.57 -1.09
C SER A 202 8.97 -20.40 -1.71
N GLU A 203 9.89 -21.32 -1.46
CA GLU A 203 11.24 -21.30 -2.07
C GLU A 203 11.17 -21.41 -3.60
N ALA A 204 10.30 -22.29 -4.11
CA ALA A 204 10.07 -22.42 -5.55
C ALA A 204 9.46 -21.15 -6.15
N ALA A 205 8.56 -20.47 -5.42
CA ALA A 205 7.99 -19.20 -5.85
C ALA A 205 9.05 -18.09 -5.90
N GLU A 206 9.88 -17.96 -4.87
CA GLU A 206 10.98 -17.00 -4.82
C GLU A 206 11.94 -17.18 -6.00
N ALA A 207 12.38 -18.42 -6.28
CA ALA A 207 13.26 -18.70 -7.41
C ALA A 207 12.63 -18.31 -8.76
N ASN A 208 11.32 -18.56 -8.94
CA ASN A 208 10.61 -18.16 -10.16
C ASN A 208 10.44 -16.63 -10.25
N MET A 209 10.18 -15.94 -9.14
CA MET A 209 10.09 -14.47 -9.12
C MET A 209 11.45 -13.84 -9.45
N SER A 210 12.53 -14.30 -8.81
CA SER A 210 13.88 -13.83 -9.10
C SER A 210 14.27 -14.08 -10.56
N LEU A 211 13.94 -15.25 -11.13
CA LEU A 211 14.18 -15.54 -12.54
C LEU A 211 13.34 -14.65 -13.46
N GLY A 212 12.07 -14.40 -13.11
CA GLY A 212 11.19 -13.47 -13.83
C GLY A 212 11.78 -12.06 -13.91
N ASN A 213 12.30 -11.54 -12.81
CA ASN A 213 12.91 -10.20 -12.74
C ASN A 213 14.14 -10.04 -13.65
N VAL A 214 14.90 -11.11 -13.91
CA VAL A 214 16.10 -11.07 -14.75
C VAL A 214 15.89 -11.62 -16.17
N SER A 215 14.67 -12.05 -16.49
CA SER A 215 14.31 -12.62 -17.79
C SER A 215 13.82 -11.57 -18.77
N TYR A 216 13.85 -11.91 -20.05
CA TYR A 216 13.30 -11.07 -21.11
C TYR A 216 11.80 -10.84 -20.92
N SER A 217 11.31 -9.70 -21.41
CA SER A 217 9.90 -9.29 -21.39
C SER A 217 8.94 -10.38 -21.88
N HIS A 218 9.31 -11.11 -22.94
CA HIS A 218 8.48 -12.15 -23.54
C HIS A 218 8.47 -13.50 -22.78
N GLN A 219 9.32 -13.68 -21.78
CA GLN A 219 9.44 -14.92 -21.00
C GLN A 219 9.15 -14.74 -19.50
N ASN A 220 9.23 -13.51 -18.98
CA ASN A 220 9.12 -13.23 -17.55
C ASN A 220 7.74 -13.62 -16.97
N GLU A 221 6.65 -13.36 -17.69
CA GLU A 221 5.26 -13.61 -17.28
C GLU A 221 5.03 -15.06 -16.85
N GLN A 222 5.63 -16.00 -17.59
CA GLN A 222 5.45 -17.43 -17.32
C GLN A 222 6.02 -17.82 -15.94
N TYR A 223 7.12 -17.20 -15.54
CA TYR A 223 7.73 -17.46 -14.24
C TYR A 223 6.89 -16.86 -13.10
N PHE A 224 6.37 -15.64 -13.26
CA PHE A 224 5.50 -15.03 -12.26
C PHE A 224 4.18 -15.80 -12.09
N HIS A 225 3.56 -16.23 -13.19
CA HIS A 225 2.39 -17.11 -13.14
C HIS A 225 2.65 -18.40 -12.35
N ARG A 226 3.81 -19.02 -12.57
CA ARG A 226 4.21 -20.22 -11.82
C ARG A 226 4.44 -19.91 -10.35
N ALA A 227 5.07 -18.78 -10.03
CA ALA A 227 5.31 -18.34 -8.65
C ALA A 227 4.00 -18.10 -7.89
N ILE A 228 3.06 -17.35 -8.46
CA ILE A 228 1.74 -17.09 -7.86
C ILE A 228 0.97 -18.40 -7.66
N ARG A 229 1.05 -19.34 -8.63
CA ARG A 229 0.44 -20.67 -8.48
C ARG A 229 1.03 -21.44 -7.29
N TYR A 230 2.35 -21.37 -7.07
CA TYR A 230 2.97 -22.01 -5.90
C TYR A 230 2.57 -21.33 -4.59
N LEU A 231 2.54 -19.99 -4.54
CA LEU A 231 2.11 -19.25 -3.35
C LEU A 231 0.66 -19.56 -2.97
N ARG A 232 -0.27 -19.58 -3.95
CA ARG A 232 -1.68 -19.96 -3.72
C ARG A 232 -1.83 -21.41 -3.24
N ARG A 233 -0.96 -22.32 -3.67
CA ARG A 233 -0.92 -23.70 -3.17
C ARG A 233 -0.34 -23.77 -1.75
N ALA A 234 0.63 -22.93 -1.43
CA ALA A 234 1.26 -22.90 -0.10
C ALA A 234 0.26 -22.46 0.98
N THR A 235 -0.60 -21.48 0.69
CA THR A 235 -1.65 -21.01 1.63
C THR A 235 -2.74 -22.05 1.88
N GLN A 236 -2.90 -23.04 1.00
CA GLN A 236 -3.85 -24.14 1.18
C GLN A 236 -3.35 -25.22 2.14
N ILE A 237 -2.06 -25.19 2.53
CA ILE A 237 -1.47 -26.17 3.45
C ILE A 237 -1.82 -25.79 4.90
N PRO A 238 -2.52 -26.65 5.67
CA PRO A 238 -2.90 -26.35 7.03
C PRO A 238 -1.70 -26.04 7.94
N GLY A 239 -1.77 -24.91 8.66
CA GLY A 239 -0.73 -24.51 9.62
C GLY A 239 0.49 -23.81 9.02
N PHE A 240 0.59 -23.69 7.69
CA PHE A 240 1.62 -22.91 7.04
C PHE A 240 1.16 -21.46 6.82
N ARG A 241 2.04 -20.49 7.03
CA ARG A 241 1.80 -19.06 6.74
C ARG A 241 2.94 -18.52 5.89
N LEU A 242 2.58 -17.78 4.84
CA LEU A 242 3.57 -17.07 4.04
C LEU A 242 4.23 -15.94 4.83
N SER A 243 5.45 -15.58 4.44
CA SER A 243 6.07 -14.34 4.90
C SER A 243 5.24 -13.14 4.45
N ALA A 244 5.28 -12.03 5.20
CA ALA A 244 4.54 -10.82 4.83
C ALA A 244 4.91 -10.33 3.41
N TYR A 245 6.19 -10.49 3.04
CA TYR A 245 6.68 -10.18 1.69
C TYR A 245 6.05 -11.06 0.60
N LEU A 246 5.90 -12.36 0.81
CA LEU A 246 5.28 -13.25 -0.17
C LEU A 246 3.75 -13.14 -0.18
N GLN A 247 3.15 -12.83 0.97
CA GLN A 247 1.72 -12.62 1.10
C GLN A 247 1.27 -11.39 0.29
N SER A 248 2.07 -10.32 0.24
CA SER A 248 1.73 -9.12 -0.54
C SER A 248 1.64 -9.36 -2.05
N TYR A 249 2.24 -10.44 -2.57
CA TYR A 249 2.08 -10.86 -3.97
C TYR A 249 0.75 -11.59 -4.23
N LEU A 250 0.10 -12.10 -3.18
CA LEU A 250 -1.23 -12.68 -3.23
C LEU A 250 -2.33 -11.69 -2.88
N ASP A 251 -1.98 -10.60 -2.20
CA ASP A 251 -2.92 -9.53 -1.89
C ASP A 251 -3.15 -8.73 -3.19
N ASP A 252 -4.27 -9.01 -3.85
CA ASP A 252 -4.66 -8.43 -5.15
C ASP A 252 -4.99 -6.91 -5.05
N PHE A 253 -5.00 -6.35 -3.84
CA PHE A 253 -5.39 -4.95 -3.59
C PHE A 253 -4.20 -3.99 -3.58
N VAL A 254 -4.29 -2.94 -4.42
CA VAL A 254 -3.34 -1.83 -4.50
C VAL A 254 -3.63 -0.74 -3.47
N LEU A 255 -4.88 -0.62 -3.05
CA LEU A 255 -5.31 0.24 -1.95
C LEU A 255 -5.94 -0.60 -0.84
N GLU A 256 -5.48 -0.38 0.39
CA GLU A 256 -6.13 -0.83 1.62
C GLU A 256 -6.13 0.34 2.62
N ALA A 257 -7.31 0.87 2.92
CA ALA A 257 -7.48 1.99 3.84
C ALA A 257 -8.53 1.66 4.91
N ARG A 258 -8.10 1.50 6.17
CA ARG A 258 -8.98 1.14 7.30
C ARG A 258 -9.25 2.33 8.21
N LEU A 259 -10.51 2.75 8.30
CA LEU A 259 -11.02 3.77 9.23
C LEU A 259 -11.61 3.12 10.47
N GLU A 260 -11.16 3.53 11.67
CA GLU A 260 -11.68 3.00 12.94
C GLU A 260 -13.17 3.27 13.13
N GLN A 261 -13.67 4.39 12.60
CA GLN A 261 -15.09 4.78 12.69
C GLN A 261 -15.66 5.10 11.31
N ALA A 262 -16.56 4.26 10.82
CA ALA A 262 -17.32 4.48 9.58
C ALA A 262 -18.17 5.77 9.63
N ALA A 263 -18.51 6.27 10.84
CA ALA A 263 -19.17 7.56 11.04
C ALA A 263 -18.46 8.74 10.37
N MET A 264 -17.14 8.69 10.24
CA MET A 264 -16.38 9.78 9.60
C MET A 264 -16.70 9.87 8.12
N LEU A 265 -16.53 8.78 7.36
CA LEU A 265 -16.82 8.78 5.92
C LEU A 265 -18.31 9.04 5.66
N LYS A 266 -19.21 8.53 6.52
CA LYS A 266 -20.64 8.85 6.50
C LYS A 266 -20.90 10.35 6.48
N LYS A 267 -20.37 11.06 7.49
CA LYS A 267 -20.60 12.50 7.64
C LYS A 267 -19.99 13.29 6.50
N VAL A 268 -18.83 12.87 5.99
CA VAL A 268 -18.18 13.47 4.81
C VAL A 268 -19.07 13.32 3.57
N VAL A 269 -19.48 12.09 3.24
CA VAL A 269 -20.33 11.82 2.07
C VAL A 269 -21.67 12.55 2.18
N ASP A 270 -22.27 12.59 3.37
CA ASP A 270 -23.55 13.28 3.59
C ASP A 270 -23.44 14.81 3.42
N ALA A 271 -22.26 15.38 3.64
CA ALA A 271 -22.00 16.80 3.41
C ALA A 271 -21.79 17.17 1.93
N ILE A 272 -21.27 16.25 1.12
CA ILE A 272 -20.90 16.52 -0.29
C ILE A 272 -21.93 16.04 -1.32
N LYS A 273 -22.75 15.03 -1.00
CA LYS A 273 -23.70 14.38 -1.94
C LYS A 273 -24.71 15.32 -2.61
N ASP A 274 -25.03 16.46 -1.96
CA ASP A 274 -26.02 17.41 -2.47
C ASP A 274 -25.38 18.49 -3.37
N LEU A 275 -24.05 18.54 -3.42
CA LEU A 275 -23.30 19.41 -4.32
C LEU A 275 -22.84 18.68 -5.57
N VAL A 276 -22.40 17.43 -5.41
CA VAL A 276 -21.77 16.63 -6.46
C VAL A 276 -22.44 15.27 -6.52
N GLN A 277 -22.73 14.79 -7.74
CA GLN A 277 -23.32 13.46 -7.95
C GLN A 277 -22.25 12.39 -8.14
N ASP A 278 -21.24 12.72 -8.95
CA ASP A 278 -20.17 11.81 -9.37
C ASP A 278 -18.83 12.51 -9.14
N CYS A 279 -17.87 11.83 -8.51
CA CYS A 279 -16.56 12.39 -8.20
C CYS A 279 -15.48 11.30 -8.15
N ASN A 280 -14.22 11.69 -8.39
CA ASN A 280 -13.07 10.84 -8.12
C ASN A 280 -12.57 11.00 -6.69
N PHE A 281 -12.30 9.87 -6.05
CA PHE A 281 -11.48 9.81 -4.85
C PHE A 281 -10.06 9.42 -5.26
N ASP A 282 -9.15 10.39 -5.23
CA ASP A 282 -7.76 10.20 -5.58
C ASP A 282 -6.99 9.68 -4.37
N CYS A 283 -6.52 8.44 -4.45
CA CYS A 283 -5.79 7.78 -3.39
C CYS A 283 -4.30 7.76 -3.74
N ASN A 284 -3.45 8.17 -2.81
CA ASN A 284 -2.00 8.17 -2.94
C ASN A 284 -1.33 8.01 -1.56
N ASP A 285 0.01 7.98 -1.50
CA ASP A 285 0.77 7.83 -0.25
C ASP A 285 0.40 8.85 0.86
N SER A 286 -0.08 10.04 0.50
CA SER A 286 -0.48 11.07 1.46
C SER A 286 -1.87 10.85 2.06
N GLY A 287 -2.71 10.04 1.41
CA GLY A 287 -4.09 9.80 1.83
C GLY A 287 -5.09 9.80 0.67
N ILE A 288 -6.37 10.01 1.01
CA ILE A 288 -7.48 10.06 0.07
C ILE A 288 -7.94 11.50 -0.11
N ALA A 289 -7.82 12.01 -1.32
CA ALA A 289 -8.26 13.34 -1.71
C ALA A 289 -9.53 13.26 -2.57
N LEU A 290 -10.31 14.33 -2.55
CA LEU A 290 -11.42 14.52 -3.48
C LEU A 290 -11.50 16.00 -3.80
N GLN A 291 -11.59 16.33 -5.08
CA GLN A 291 -11.89 17.68 -5.53
C GLN A 291 -13.04 17.58 -6.51
N ALA A 292 -14.05 18.44 -6.43
CA ALA A 292 -15.13 18.45 -7.41
C ALA A 292 -15.87 19.80 -7.46
N MET A 293 -16.38 20.16 -8.63
CA MET A 293 -17.26 21.33 -8.82
C MET A 293 -18.73 20.90 -8.82
N ASP A 294 -19.61 21.81 -8.43
CA ASP A 294 -21.04 21.64 -8.62
C ASP A 294 -21.44 21.82 -10.09
N ASN A 295 -22.66 21.41 -10.45
CA ASN A 295 -23.18 21.52 -11.83
C ASN A 295 -23.23 22.95 -12.37
N SER A 296 -23.25 23.96 -11.50
CA SER A 296 -23.26 25.38 -11.89
C SER A 296 -21.86 25.97 -12.01
N HIS A 297 -20.81 25.23 -11.64
CA HIS A 297 -19.42 25.71 -11.54
C HIS A 297 -19.25 26.95 -10.65
N VAL A 298 -20.10 27.10 -9.63
CA VAL A 298 -20.07 28.23 -8.67
C VAL A 298 -19.43 27.82 -7.34
N ALA A 299 -19.56 26.54 -6.98
CA ALA A 299 -19.02 25.96 -5.76
C ALA A 299 -18.04 24.82 -6.06
N LEU A 300 -16.92 24.81 -5.34
CA LEU A 300 -15.94 23.73 -5.38
C LEU A 300 -15.79 23.11 -4.00
N VAL A 301 -15.79 21.78 -3.94
CA VAL A 301 -15.44 21.02 -2.74
C VAL A 301 -14.03 20.48 -2.90
N SER A 302 -13.23 20.58 -1.84
CA SER A 302 -11.90 19.99 -1.72
C SER A 302 -11.78 19.30 -0.37
N MET A 303 -11.52 18.00 -0.40
CA MET A 303 -11.37 17.15 0.77
C MET A 303 -9.99 16.51 0.75
N MET A 304 -9.37 16.41 1.91
CA MET A 304 -8.16 15.65 2.13
C MET A 304 -8.27 14.85 3.43
N LEU A 305 -8.31 13.53 3.32
CA LEU A 305 -8.19 12.60 4.44
C LEU A 305 -6.77 12.04 4.43
N LYS A 306 -5.94 12.50 5.37
CA LYS A 306 -4.53 12.08 5.44
C LYS A 306 -4.39 10.61 5.82
N ALA A 307 -3.31 9.97 5.37
CA ALA A 307 -2.99 8.58 5.69
C ALA A 307 -3.01 8.29 7.21
N GLU A 308 -2.62 9.27 8.05
CA GLU A 308 -2.65 9.19 9.51
C GLU A 308 -4.05 8.96 10.11
N MET A 309 -5.12 9.24 9.35
CA MET A 309 -6.50 8.97 9.77
C MET A 309 -6.88 7.48 9.67
N PHE A 310 -6.08 6.69 8.97
CA PHE A 310 -6.35 5.29 8.66
C PHE A 310 -5.35 4.38 9.39
N SER A 311 -5.79 3.21 9.81
CA SER A 311 -5.01 2.24 10.59
C SER A 311 -5.43 0.81 10.24
N PRO A 312 -4.74 0.11 9.31
CA PRO A 312 -3.63 0.58 8.48
C PRO A 312 -4.06 1.39 7.23
N TYR A 313 -3.10 2.09 6.64
CA TYR A 313 -3.19 2.72 5.31
C TYR A 313 -2.10 2.17 4.39
N ARG A 314 -2.47 1.71 3.20
CA ARG A 314 -1.54 1.30 2.14
C ARG A 314 -2.12 1.73 0.81
N CYS A 315 -1.31 2.42 0.01
CA CYS A 315 -1.63 2.79 -1.37
C CYS A 315 -0.36 2.55 -2.17
N ASP A 316 -0.26 1.44 -2.90
CA ASP A 316 0.98 1.07 -3.61
C ASP A 316 1.22 1.93 -4.86
N ARG A 317 0.13 2.47 -5.43
CA ARG A 317 0.12 3.35 -6.60
C ARG A 317 -0.98 4.39 -6.46
N ASN A 318 -0.83 5.49 -7.19
CA ASN A 318 -1.88 6.49 -7.28
C ASN A 318 -3.06 5.90 -8.07
N ILE A 319 -4.23 5.84 -7.44
CA ILE A 319 -5.45 5.35 -8.08
C ILE A 319 -6.57 6.38 -7.91
N ALA A 320 -7.40 6.55 -8.94
CA ALA A 320 -8.58 7.40 -8.89
C ALA A 320 -9.83 6.50 -8.87
N LEU A 321 -10.63 6.62 -7.82
CA LEU A 321 -11.86 5.84 -7.67
C LEU A 321 -13.06 6.72 -8.05
N GLY A 322 -13.54 6.59 -9.28
CA GLY A 322 -14.74 7.29 -9.75
C GLY A 322 -16.01 6.66 -9.20
N ILE A 323 -16.67 7.35 -8.27
CA ILE A 323 -17.80 6.82 -7.51
C ILE A 323 -19.01 7.74 -7.63
N ASN A 324 -20.17 7.15 -7.90
CA ASN A 324 -21.45 7.83 -7.74
C ASN A 324 -21.79 7.96 -6.24
N LEU A 325 -21.88 9.19 -5.74
CA LEU A 325 -22.11 9.49 -4.33
C LEU A 325 -23.49 9.03 -3.83
N ASN A 326 -24.49 8.93 -4.70
CA ASN A 326 -25.79 8.37 -4.32
C ASN A 326 -25.71 6.86 -4.04
N SER A 327 -24.93 6.12 -4.84
CA SER A 327 -24.64 4.70 -4.62
C SER A 327 -23.82 4.50 -3.34
N LEU A 328 -22.76 5.29 -3.16
CA LEU A 328 -21.93 5.26 -1.97
C LEU A 328 -22.75 5.53 -0.70
N THR A 329 -23.63 6.54 -0.73
CA THR A 329 -24.54 6.86 0.39
C THR A 329 -25.44 5.69 0.76
N LYS A 330 -25.95 4.91 -0.22
CA LYS A 330 -26.80 3.74 0.06
C LYS A 330 -26.02 2.62 0.76
N VAL A 331 -24.81 2.34 0.31
CA VAL A 331 -23.95 1.30 0.89
C VAL A 331 -23.50 1.71 2.29
N ILE A 332 -23.01 2.93 2.45
CA ILE A 332 -22.53 3.45 3.73
C ILE A 332 -23.65 3.48 4.79
N ARG A 333 -24.93 3.66 4.41
CA ARG A 333 -26.07 3.58 5.34
C ARG A 333 -26.26 2.20 5.98
N ALA A 334 -25.72 1.13 5.40
CA ALA A 334 -25.84 -0.21 5.94
C ALA A 334 -24.96 -0.45 7.17
N ALA A 335 -23.89 0.34 7.33
CA ALA A 335 -22.99 0.27 8.47
C ALA A 335 -23.59 0.94 9.72
N GLN A 336 -23.11 0.60 10.91
CA GLN A 336 -23.29 1.39 12.14
C GLN A 336 -22.21 2.48 12.23
N ASN A 337 -22.34 3.39 13.20
CA ASN A 337 -21.42 4.51 13.34
C ASN A 337 -20.05 4.10 13.90
N GLU A 338 -20.06 3.12 14.82
CA GLU A 338 -18.86 2.56 15.46
C GLU A 338 -18.26 1.37 14.69
N ASP A 339 -18.82 0.99 13.54
CA ASP A 339 -18.25 -0.06 12.71
C ASP A 339 -16.92 0.43 12.10
N ILE A 340 -15.96 -0.48 12.02
CA ILE A 340 -14.69 -0.25 11.35
C ILE A 340 -14.91 -0.42 9.85
N LEU A 341 -14.49 0.56 9.06
CA LEU A 341 -14.61 0.53 7.60
C LEU A 341 -13.24 0.25 6.98
N THR A 342 -13.14 -0.76 6.11
CA THR A 342 -11.98 -0.99 5.27
C THR A 342 -12.36 -0.80 3.81
N ILE A 343 -11.63 0.07 3.12
CA ILE A 343 -11.76 0.33 1.68
C ILE A 343 -10.65 -0.43 0.97
N LYS A 344 -11.02 -1.26 0.01
CA LYS A 344 -10.10 -2.06 -0.79
C LYS A 344 -10.34 -1.83 -2.28
N ALA A 345 -9.26 -1.66 -3.03
CA ALA A 345 -9.31 -1.56 -4.48
C ALA A 345 -8.08 -2.22 -5.11
N GLU A 346 -8.28 -2.85 -6.25
CA GLU A 346 -7.22 -3.44 -7.09
C GLU A 346 -6.48 -2.36 -7.91
N ASP A 347 -5.49 -2.75 -8.73
CA ASP A 347 -4.66 -1.83 -9.54
C ASP A 347 -5.47 -1.10 -10.62
N SER A 348 -6.35 -1.84 -11.30
CA SER A 348 -7.30 -1.34 -12.29
C SER A 348 -8.73 -1.70 -11.85
N PRO A 349 -9.27 -1.02 -10.84
CA PRO A 349 -10.48 -1.48 -10.18
C PRO A 349 -11.70 -1.19 -11.05
N ASP A 350 -12.43 -2.23 -11.44
CA ASP A 350 -13.82 -2.10 -11.95
C ASP A 350 -14.80 -1.86 -10.80
N VAL A 351 -14.41 -2.29 -9.60
CA VAL A 351 -15.19 -2.20 -8.36
C VAL A 351 -14.30 -1.77 -7.20
N VAL A 352 -14.86 -0.99 -6.29
CA VAL A 352 -14.30 -0.76 -4.96
C VAL A 352 -15.05 -1.62 -3.95
N ASN A 353 -14.29 -2.29 -3.09
CA ASN A 353 -14.80 -3.16 -2.05
C ASN A 353 -14.81 -2.40 -0.71
N LEU A 354 -15.95 -2.40 -0.03
CA LEU A 354 -16.17 -1.78 1.26
C LEU A 354 -16.53 -2.86 2.29
N VAL A 355 -15.65 -3.07 3.25
CA VAL A 355 -15.84 -4.02 4.35
C VAL A 355 -16.16 -3.27 5.63
N PHE A 356 -17.29 -3.58 6.26
CA PHE A 356 -17.69 -3.05 7.56
C PHE A 356 -17.60 -4.16 8.61
N GLU A 357 -16.82 -3.93 9.66
CA GLU A 357 -16.62 -4.85 10.77
C GLU A 357 -17.20 -4.24 12.05
N SER A 358 -18.15 -4.95 12.68
CA SER A 358 -18.72 -4.55 13.96
C SER A 358 -17.97 -5.24 15.10
N SER A 359 -17.32 -4.45 15.97
CA SER A 359 -16.59 -4.94 17.14
C SER A 359 -17.50 -5.61 18.18
N ASP A 360 -18.76 -5.16 18.30
CA ASP A 360 -19.70 -5.65 19.31
C ASP A 360 -20.41 -6.95 18.93
N THR A 361 -20.65 -7.15 17.63
CA THR A 361 -21.49 -8.25 17.12
C THR A 361 -20.75 -9.29 16.29
N ASP A 362 -19.43 -9.14 16.15
CA ASP A 362 -18.55 -9.97 15.29
C ASP A 362 -19.13 -10.11 13.86
N ARG A 363 -19.84 -9.08 13.42
CA ARG A 363 -20.53 -9.04 12.12
C ARG A 363 -19.63 -8.38 11.11
N ILE A 364 -19.38 -9.07 10.00
CA ILE A 364 -18.67 -8.55 8.84
C ILE A 364 -19.67 -8.38 7.70
N SER A 365 -19.72 -7.20 7.10
CA SER A 365 -20.56 -6.89 5.94
C SER A 365 -19.69 -6.36 4.81
N GLU A 366 -19.76 -6.99 3.65
CA GLU A 366 -18.93 -6.66 2.49
C GLU A 366 -19.82 -6.19 1.34
N TYR A 367 -19.42 -5.11 0.69
CA TYR A 367 -20.16 -4.48 -0.39
C TYR A 367 -19.25 -4.03 -1.52
N ASP A 368 -19.57 -4.46 -2.74
CA ASP A 368 -18.87 -3.99 -3.94
C ASP A 368 -19.66 -2.86 -4.62
N ILE A 369 -18.97 -1.77 -4.91
CA ILE A 369 -19.51 -0.64 -5.67
C ILE A 369 -18.79 -0.59 -7.01
N LYS A 370 -19.55 -0.59 -8.10
CA LYS A 370 -19.00 -0.37 -9.43
C LYS A 370 -18.44 1.03 -9.57
N LEU A 371 -17.21 1.09 -10.05
CA LEU A 371 -16.53 2.34 -10.39
C LEU A 371 -16.95 2.81 -11.77
N MET A 372 -16.69 4.09 -12.03
CA MET A 372 -16.99 4.75 -13.29
C MET A 372 -15.78 5.57 -13.70
N ASP A 373 -15.55 5.65 -15.01
CA ASP A 373 -14.55 6.55 -15.55
C ASP A 373 -15.12 7.97 -15.55
N ILE A 374 -14.55 8.83 -14.69
CA ILE A 374 -14.92 10.23 -14.59
C ILE A 374 -13.72 11.05 -15.01
N ASP A 375 -13.85 11.72 -16.15
CA ASP A 375 -12.88 12.71 -16.60
C ASP A 375 -12.99 13.94 -15.70
N GLN A 376 -12.03 14.08 -14.78
CA GLN A 376 -12.04 15.17 -13.82
C GLN A 376 -10.78 16.02 -13.97
N GLU A 377 -10.97 17.31 -14.29
CA GLU A 377 -9.88 18.28 -14.30
C GLU A 377 -9.56 18.71 -12.86
N HIS A 378 -8.34 18.40 -12.40
CA HIS A 378 -7.82 18.94 -11.14
C HIS A 378 -7.55 20.44 -11.29
N LEU A 379 -8.23 21.22 -10.44
CA LEU A 379 -8.03 22.65 -10.37
C LEU A 379 -6.93 22.95 -9.36
N GLY A 380 -5.85 23.57 -9.83
CA GLY A 380 -4.80 24.10 -8.95
C GLY A 380 -5.39 25.19 -8.05
N ILE A 381 -5.49 24.93 -6.75
CA ILE A 381 -5.93 25.94 -5.76
C ILE A 381 -4.68 26.73 -5.34
N PRO A 382 -4.56 28.02 -5.67
CA PRO A 382 -3.42 28.83 -5.26
C PRO A 382 -3.46 29.14 -3.76
N ASP A 383 -2.28 29.29 -3.16
CA ASP A 383 -2.14 29.80 -1.80
C ASP A 383 -2.43 31.31 -1.79
N THR A 384 -3.66 31.67 -1.41
CA THR A 384 -4.13 33.06 -1.38
C THR A 384 -4.12 33.63 0.03
N GLU A 385 -3.71 34.89 0.14
CA GLU A 385 -3.87 35.66 1.37
C GLU A 385 -5.30 36.21 1.47
N TYR A 386 -5.95 35.97 2.60
CA TYR A 386 -7.31 36.42 2.84
C TYR A 386 -7.33 37.69 3.68
N SER A 387 -8.22 38.64 3.33
CA SER A 387 -8.40 39.92 4.03
C SER A 387 -9.04 39.73 5.40
N ALA A 388 -9.90 38.72 5.56
CA ALA A 388 -10.50 38.36 6.83
C ALA A 388 -10.51 36.84 7.03
N THR A 389 -10.11 36.38 8.20
CA THR A 389 -10.22 34.99 8.65
C THR A 389 -11.03 34.93 9.94
N ILE A 390 -12.12 34.18 9.94
CA ILE A 390 -13.08 34.09 11.03
C ILE A 390 -13.18 32.64 11.45
N GLU A 391 -12.88 32.34 12.71
CA GLU A 391 -13.07 31.02 13.31
C GLU A 391 -14.20 31.12 14.32
N MET A 392 -15.25 30.32 14.14
CA MET A 392 -16.44 30.37 14.99
C MET A 392 -17.06 28.98 15.18
N PRO A 393 -17.98 28.78 16.14
CA PRO A 393 -18.66 27.51 16.32
C PRO A 393 -19.50 27.14 15.09
N SER A 394 -19.32 25.91 14.57
CA SER A 394 -20.02 25.44 13.36
C SER A 394 -21.55 25.42 13.55
N ALA A 395 -22.00 25.08 14.76
CA ALA A 395 -23.42 25.09 15.12
C ALA A 395 -24.06 26.49 15.04
N GLU A 396 -23.31 27.54 15.40
CA GLU A 396 -23.80 28.93 15.34
C GLU A 396 -23.88 29.39 13.89
N PHE A 397 -22.84 29.12 13.08
CA PHE A 397 -22.87 29.39 11.65
C PHE A 397 -24.03 28.69 10.94
N GLN A 398 -24.26 27.41 11.25
CA GLN A 398 -25.38 26.64 10.72
C GLN A 398 -26.73 27.25 11.10
N ARG A 399 -26.89 27.72 12.33
CA ARG A 399 -28.12 28.39 12.78
C ARG A 399 -28.36 29.68 12.01
N ILE A 400 -27.33 30.52 11.85
CA ILE A 400 -27.42 31.77 11.09
C ILE A 400 -27.85 31.51 9.65
N CYS A 401 -27.21 30.58 8.95
CA CYS A 401 -27.58 30.27 7.56
C CYS A 401 -29.01 29.75 7.43
N ARG A 402 -29.50 28.95 8.40
CA ARG A 402 -30.88 28.44 8.43
C ARG A 402 -31.91 29.52 8.75
N ASP A 403 -31.58 30.47 9.61
CA ASP A 403 -32.48 31.56 9.98
C ASP A 403 -32.61 32.56 8.81
N LEU A 404 -31.49 32.89 8.14
CA LEU A 404 -31.47 33.86 7.05
C LEU A 404 -32.05 33.33 5.73
N ILE A 405 -31.93 32.02 5.43
CA ILE A 405 -32.50 31.45 4.19
C ILE A 405 -34.03 31.52 4.14
N ALA A 406 -34.69 31.59 5.30
CA ALA A 406 -36.13 31.79 5.38
C ALA A 406 -36.57 33.21 4.96
N MET A 407 -35.63 34.16 4.96
CA MET A 407 -35.90 35.58 4.65
C MET A 407 -35.45 35.99 3.25
N SER A 408 -34.30 35.48 2.78
CA SER A 408 -33.72 35.82 1.48
C SER A 408 -32.89 34.66 0.92
N GLU A 409 -32.65 34.67 -0.39
CA GLU A 409 -31.76 33.72 -1.06
C GLU A 409 -30.27 34.12 -1.01
N SER A 410 -29.99 35.37 -0.61
CA SER A 410 -28.65 35.95 -0.57
C SER A 410 -28.32 36.48 0.82
N VAL A 411 -27.06 36.35 1.23
CA VAL A 411 -26.52 36.95 2.46
C VAL A 411 -25.29 37.78 2.13
N SER A 412 -25.26 39.01 2.64
CA SER A 412 -24.07 39.85 2.69
C SER A 412 -23.31 39.55 3.99
N ILE A 413 -22.07 39.09 3.85
CA ILE A 413 -21.14 38.83 4.95
C ILE A 413 -20.13 39.96 4.98
N GLU A 414 -20.19 40.76 6.03
CA GLU A 414 -19.34 41.92 6.26
C GLU A 414 -18.42 41.66 7.46
N ALA A 415 -17.11 41.71 7.26
CA ALA A 415 -16.12 41.63 8.33
C ALA A 415 -15.50 43.02 8.56
N SER A 416 -15.65 43.54 9.78
CA SER A 416 -15.14 44.84 10.19
C SER A 416 -14.52 44.78 11.59
N LYS A 417 -14.01 45.91 12.08
CA LYS A 417 -13.42 46.00 13.44
C LYS A 417 -14.44 45.72 14.55
N ASP A 418 -15.74 45.91 14.27
CA ASP A 418 -16.81 45.69 15.24
C ASP A 418 -17.26 44.23 15.33
N GLY A 419 -16.82 43.39 14.39
CA GLY A 419 -17.16 41.98 14.30
C GLY A 419 -17.53 41.55 12.88
N VAL A 420 -18.17 40.39 12.77
CA VAL A 420 -18.72 39.86 11.53
C VAL A 420 -20.23 40.04 11.53
N ARG A 421 -20.76 40.67 10.49
CA ARG A 421 -22.18 40.91 10.30
C ARG A 421 -22.69 40.11 9.10
N PHE A 422 -23.68 39.25 9.36
CA PHE A 422 -24.44 38.54 8.34
C PHE A 422 -25.75 39.30 8.15
N SER A 423 -26.01 39.79 6.95
CA SER A 423 -27.23 40.55 6.66
C SER A 423 -27.90 40.08 5.39
N CYS A 424 -29.23 40.12 5.38
CA CYS A 424 -30.01 39.77 4.22
C CYS A 424 -31.17 40.75 4.05
N GLN A 425 -31.57 40.97 2.81
CA GLN A 425 -32.74 41.74 2.45
C GLN A 425 -33.59 40.87 1.53
N GLY A 426 -34.86 40.71 1.86
CA GLY A 426 -35.82 39.94 1.07
C GLY A 426 -37.21 40.57 1.15
N ASP A 427 -38.18 39.93 0.50
CA ASP A 427 -39.53 40.48 0.32
C ASP A 427 -40.32 40.61 1.63
N ILE A 428 -40.06 39.68 2.57
CA ILE A 428 -40.72 39.64 3.88
C ILE A 428 -40.13 40.69 4.84
N GLY A 429 -38.87 41.08 4.64
CA GLY A 429 -38.16 42.03 5.49
C GLY A 429 -36.64 41.90 5.41
N SER A 430 -35.95 42.63 6.28
CA SER A 430 -34.49 42.56 6.44
C SER A 430 -34.11 41.87 7.74
N GLY A 431 -33.03 41.10 7.70
CA GLY A 431 -32.46 40.40 8.84
C GLY A 431 -30.98 40.73 8.98
N SER A 432 -30.49 40.86 10.20
CA SER A 432 -29.04 40.96 10.43
C SER A 432 -28.62 40.36 11.75
N VAL A 433 -27.55 39.58 11.72
CA VAL A 433 -26.92 38.96 12.90
C VAL A 433 -25.47 39.43 12.95
N THR A 434 -25.06 40.00 14.08
CA THR A 434 -23.68 40.46 14.29
C THR A 434 -23.02 39.61 15.36
N ILE A 435 -21.89 38.99 15.02
CA ILE A 435 -21.05 38.24 15.93
C ILE A 435 -19.77 39.02 16.19
N ARG A 436 -19.49 39.27 17.46
CA ARG A 436 -18.28 39.94 17.91
C ARG A 436 -17.26 38.92 18.37
N GLN A 437 -15.99 39.30 18.26
CA GLN A 437 -14.89 38.51 18.82
C GLN A 437 -15.13 38.32 20.32
N ASN A 438 -15.03 37.06 20.77
CA ASN A 438 -15.13 36.72 22.18
C ASN A 438 -13.98 35.78 22.55
N SER A 439 -13.56 35.84 23.80
CA SER A 439 -12.60 34.92 24.37
C SER A 439 -13.22 34.38 25.65
N SER A 440 -14.06 33.35 25.53
CA SER A 440 -14.70 32.72 26.68
C SER A 440 -13.74 31.70 27.29
N VAL A 441 -13.20 32.00 28.46
CA VAL A 441 -12.31 31.07 29.20
C VAL A 441 -13.09 29.85 29.71
N ASP A 442 -14.38 30.01 30.01
CA ASP A 442 -15.23 28.96 30.59
C ASP A 442 -15.76 27.96 29.54
N LYS A 443 -15.80 28.34 28.25
CA LYS A 443 -16.32 27.52 27.15
C LYS A 443 -15.50 27.74 25.86
N PRO A 444 -14.34 27.08 25.71
CA PRO A 444 -13.48 27.25 24.54
C PRO A 444 -14.16 26.87 23.21
N ASP A 445 -15.17 26.00 23.26
CA ASP A 445 -15.93 25.58 22.08
C ASP A 445 -16.86 26.67 21.52
N GLN A 446 -17.13 27.73 22.30
CA GLN A 446 -17.94 28.88 21.88
C GLN A 446 -17.10 30.12 21.53
N GLU A 447 -15.78 29.95 21.47
CA GLU A 447 -14.84 31.02 21.13
C GLU A 447 -15.00 31.46 19.67
N VAL A 448 -14.99 32.77 19.44
CA VAL A 448 -14.97 33.37 18.11
C VAL A 448 -13.69 34.18 17.94
N LYS A 449 -12.85 33.80 16.99
CA LYS A 449 -11.63 34.53 16.60
C LYS A 449 -11.83 35.21 15.27
N ILE A 450 -11.44 36.48 15.19
CA ILE A 450 -11.52 37.27 13.96
C ILE A 450 -10.13 37.88 13.74
N ALA A 451 -9.47 37.46 12.65
CA ALA A 451 -8.25 38.08 12.16
C ALA A 451 -8.62 38.92 10.93
N LEU A 452 -8.49 40.24 11.07
CA LEU A 452 -8.88 41.20 10.03
C LEU A 452 -7.63 41.97 9.58
N SER A 453 -7.29 41.82 8.31
CA SER A 453 -6.30 42.66 7.62
C SER A 453 -6.98 43.90 7.04
N GLU A 454 -8.07 43.69 6.29
CA GLU A 454 -8.85 44.75 5.64
C GLU A 454 -10.36 44.46 5.75
N PRO A 455 -11.22 45.50 5.91
CA PRO A 455 -12.66 45.33 5.88
C PRO A 455 -13.13 44.76 4.54
N VAL A 456 -13.98 43.73 4.59
CA VAL A 456 -14.50 43.06 3.39
C VAL A 456 -16.00 42.85 3.54
N SER A 457 -16.74 43.12 2.48
CA SER A 457 -18.18 42.88 2.40
C SER A 457 -18.50 42.23 1.06
N LEU A 458 -19.02 41.00 1.12
CA LEU A 458 -19.33 40.20 -0.07
C LEU A 458 -20.68 39.52 0.10
N THR A 459 -21.38 39.35 -1.02
CA THR A 459 -22.69 38.70 -1.05
C THR A 459 -22.57 37.28 -1.57
N PHE A 460 -23.21 36.32 -0.90
CA PHE A 460 -23.19 34.90 -1.26
C PHE A 460 -24.60 34.32 -1.31
N SER A 461 -24.77 33.22 -2.04
CA SER A 461 -26.04 32.47 -2.05
C SER A 461 -26.17 31.61 -0.79
N LEU A 462 -27.26 31.82 -0.05
CA LEU A 462 -27.57 31.06 1.16
C LEU A 462 -27.85 29.58 0.87
N LYS A 463 -28.32 29.24 -0.34
CA LYS A 463 -28.56 27.85 -0.77
C LYS A 463 -27.28 27.01 -0.66
N TYR A 464 -26.14 27.52 -1.13
CA TYR A 464 -24.86 26.81 -1.02
C TYR A 464 -24.34 26.79 0.41
N LEU A 465 -24.44 27.91 1.14
CA LEU A 465 -23.99 27.96 2.54
C LEU A 465 -24.74 26.97 3.43
N VAL A 466 -26.07 26.82 3.26
CA VAL A 466 -26.86 25.82 3.98
C VAL A 466 -26.43 24.40 3.64
N ASN A 467 -26.01 24.13 2.40
CA ASN A 467 -25.43 22.84 2.03
C ASN A 467 -24.09 22.61 2.72
N PHE A 468 -23.17 23.59 2.72
CA PHE A 468 -21.90 23.48 3.43
C PHE A 468 -22.07 23.27 4.92
N CYS A 469 -23.13 23.83 5.53
CA CYS A 469 -23.45 23.64 6.94
C CYS A 469 -23.77 22.17 7.32
N LYS A 470 -24.00 21.27 6.36
CA LYS A 470 -24.15 19.82 6.65
C LYS A 470 -22.86 19.20 7.20
N ALA A 471 -21.71 19.78 6.88
CA ALA A 471 -20.41 19.41 7.43
C ALA A 471 -20.22 19.78 8.92
N SER A 472 -21.16 20.51 9.55
CA SER A 472 -21.03 20.91 10.97
C SER A 472 -20.92 19.72 11.95
N SER A 473 -21.30 18.52 11.53
CA SER A 473 -21.15 17.30 12.34
C SER A 473 -19.72 16.71 12.34
N LEU A 474 -18.85 17.22 11.45
CA LEU A 474 -17.46 16.82 11.29
C LEU A 474 -16.50 17.61 12.20
N SER A 475 -16.83 18.87 12.48
CA SER A 475 -15.99 19.75 13.28
C SER A 475 -16.83 20.69 14.14
N THR A 476 -16.39 20.94 15.38
CA THR A 476 -17.06 21.85 16.32
C THR A 476 -16.92 23.32 15.93
N LYS A 477 -15.88 23.64 15.14
CA LYS A 477 -15.60 24.98 14.63
C LYS A 477 -15.61 24.98 13.10
N VAL A 478 -15.89 26.14 12.54
CA VAL A 478 -15.81 26.43 11.12
C VAL A 478 -14.92 27.65 10.93
N LYS A 479 -14.09 27.61 9.89
CA LYS A 479 -13.22 28.72 9.49
C LYS A 479 -13.72 29.31 8.17
N LEU A 480 -14.00 30.61 8.18
CA LEU A 480 -14.43 31.38 7.01
C LEU A 480 -13.29 32.31 6.60
N CYS A 481 -12.84 32.26 5.36
CA CYS A 481 -11.86 33.19 4.83
C CYS A 481 -12.44 33.99 3.67
N LEU A 482 -12.34 35.33 3.74
CA LEU A 482 -12.92 36.26 2.79
C LEU A 482 -11.87 37.21 2.23
N SER A 483 -11.96 37.53 0.95
CA SER A 483 -11.24 38.60 0.26
C SER A 483 -11.98 38.95 -1.04
N GLN A 484 -11.88 40.19 -1.52
CA GLN A 484 -12.73 40.71 -2.61
C GLN A 484 -12.53 39.99 -3.96
N GLU A 485 -11.33 39.48 -4.23
CA GLU A 485 -10.95 38.92 -5.54
C GLU A 485 -10.89 37.39 -5.54
N VAL A 486 -11.24 36.74 -4.43
CA VAL A 486 -11.16 35.28 -4.29
C VAL A 486 -12.47 34.70 -3.73
N PRO A 487 -12.82 33.45 -4.08
CA PRO A 487 -13.97 32.77 -3.51
C PRO A 487 -13.93 32.71 -1.98
N LEU A 488 -15.10 32.72 -1.34
CA LEU A 488 -15.21 32.43 0.09
C LEU A 488 -14.75 30.99 0.34
N LEU A 489 -13.78 30.85 1.25
CA LEU A 489 -13.37 29.55 1.78
C LEU A 489 -14.13 29.26 3.07
N VAL A 490 -14.83 28.13 3.11
CA VAL A 490 -15.45 27.54 4.30
C VAL A 490 -14.73 26.23 4.62
N GLU A 491 -13.94 26.21 5.68
CA GLU A 491 -13.13 25.06 6.08
C GLU A 491 -13.66 24.42 7.38
N TYR A 492 -13.84 23.10 7.34
CA TYR A 492 -14.06 22.25 8.50
C TYR A 492 -12.82 21.39 8.71
N THR A 493 -12.09 21.67 9.79
CA THR A 493 -10.90 20.89 10.17
C THR A 493 -11.34 19.56 10.77
N LEU A 494 -10.81 18.47 10.23
CA LEU A 494 -11.01 17.10 10.74
C LEU A 494 -9.85 16.75 11.69
N SER A 495 -9.79 15.52 12.18
CA SER A 495 -8.66 15.09 13.01
C SER A 495 -7.32 15.19 12.25
N GLY A 496 -6.26 15.56 12.98
CA GLY A 496 -4.92 15.75 12.41
C GLY A 496 -4.86 16.95 11.47
N SER A 497 -4.25 16.75 10.30
CA SER A 497 -4.14 17.75 9.22
C SER A 497 -5.16 17.54 8.09
N SER A 498 -6.18 16.71 8.33
CA SER A 498 -7.26 16.44 7.38
C SER A 498 -8.29 17.56 7.37
N TYR A 499 -8.93 17.80 6.23
CA TYR A 499 -9.89 18.91 6.09
C TYR A 499 -10.98 18.62 5.06
N LEU A 500 -12.10 19.34 5.21
CA LEU A 500 -13.12 19.51 4.19
C LEU A 500 -13.31 21.00 3.94
N ARG A 501 -12.98 21.45 2.73
CA ARG A 501 -13.02 22.84 2.29
C ARG A 501 -14.07 23.01 1.21
N PHE A 502 -14.81 24.10 1.32
CA PHE A 502 -15.74 24.55 0.28
C PHE A 502 -15.32 25.93 -0.18
N TYR A 503 -15.32 26.14 -1.48
CA TYR A 503 -15.08 27.43 -2.13
C TYR A 503 -16.37 27.88 -2.79
N LEU A 504 -16.75 29.13 -2.58
CA LEU A 504 -17.97 29.70 -3.15
C LEU A 504 -17.71 31.06 -3.76
N ALA A 505 -18.00 31.20 -5.04
CA ALA A 505 -17.88 32.48 -5.72
C ALA A 505 -18.90 33.50 -5.14
N PRO A 506 -18.50 34.76 -4.93
CA PRO A 506 -19.43 35.80 -4.52
C PRO A 506 -20.43 36.08 -5.65
N LYS A 507 -21.65 36.49 -5.28
CA LYS A 507 -22.57 37.13 -6.21
C LYS A 507 -22.02 38.50 -6.55
N ILE A 508 -21.74 38.73 -7.82
CA ILE A 508 -21.47 40.07 -8.34
C ILE A 508 -22.79 40.83 -8.23
N GLY A 509 -22.79 41.97 -7.52
CA GLY A 509 -23.93 42.88 -7.54
C GLY A 509 -24.04 43.52 -8.91
N ASP A 510 -25.26 43.76 -9.39
CA ASP A 510 -25.54 44.57 -10.59
C ASP A 510 -25.20 46.05 -10.33
N ASP A 511 -23.97 46.35 -9.91
CA ASP A 511 -23.41 47.70 -9.90
C ASP A 511 -22.57 47.88 -11.18
N GLU A 512 -23.24 47.77 -12.33
CA GLU A 512 -22.98 48.52 -13.58
C GLU A 512 -24.28 49.02 -14.21
#